data_AF-I1YER6-F1
#
_entry.id   AF-I1YER6-F1
#
_cell.length_a   1.000
_cell.length_b   1.000
_cell.length_c   1.000
_cell.angle_alpha   90.00
_cell.angle_beta   90.00
_cell.angle_gamma   90.00
#
_symmetry.space_group_name_H-M   'P 1'
#
loop_
_entity.id
_entity.type
_entity.pdbx_description
1 polymer ?
#
loop_
_entity_poly.entity_id
_entity_poly.type
_entity_poly.pdbx_seq_one_letter_code
_entity_poly.pdbx_strand_id
1 'polypeptide(L)'
;MNLNLYGHNGRWLMVDCGVTFENPENDAHVASHAEIQMADPQFIADRYQQLDGLVITHAHEDHIGAVAYLWPRLKCPVYTTAFTAEILRRKLSEAGLAEVVPVIVVDPSESQQIGVFNVSWLRLTHSIPEPFALLISTSVGKVFHTADWKLDKSPVVGAAFDAADFKALAAAQINAMVCDSTNANMPGWSISESALYEGLLKHVQHATGRVIVTCFGSNIARLKTLARIADETGRHLGLMGRSLRNNYSAAKVSGFWENAGSLVDSSHLGFLPRQTVMLIATGSQGEPRTALNRLSHHSFRDMQLEAGDTVIFSSKVIPGNEQAIAELIERLKAMQVDVIDEHNSALPIHASGHPATEELKMMYQWVQPDCAIPVHGEMHHLRANAGIAKSVGIRQQLVGQNGDIFYISPAIGIRRHAVPVGRLGMQRNGKLKKLY
;
A
#
# COMPACT_ATOMS: atom_id res chain seq x y z
N MET A 1 -4.40 2.55 -7.96
CA MET A 1 -4.18 1.77 -9.21
C MET A 1 -2.89 2.19 -9.88
N ASN A 2 -1.76 1.91 -9.25
CA ASN A 2 -0.45 2.29 -9.75
C ASN A 2 -0.01 1.36 -10.88
N LEU A 3 0.42 1.95 -11.99
CA LEU A 3 1.02 1.29 -13.14
C LEU A 3 1.82 2.32 -13.92
N ASN A 4 3.15 2.19 -13.93
CA ASN A 4 4.06 3.12 -14.58
C ASN A 4 4.86 2.39 -15.67
N LEU A 5 5.16 3.08 -16.78
CA LEU A 5 5.95 2.54 -17.89
C LEU A 5 7.19 3.40 -18.14
N TYR A 6 8.34 2.75 -18.20
CA TYR A 6 9.64 3.34 -18.52
C TYR A 6 10.08 2.83 -19.89
N GLY A 7 10.35 3.75 -20.82
CA GLY A 7 10.70 3.42 -22.21
C GLY A 7 12.13 3.83 -22.57
N HIS A 8 12.90 2.92 -23.17
CA HIS A 8 14.22 3.21 -23.73
C HIS A 8 14.52 2.27 -24.89
N ASN A 9 15.13 2.77 -25.97
CA ASN A 9 15.54 1.98 -27.14
C ASN A 9 14.45 1.01 -27.68
N GLY A 10 13.20 1.47 -27.72
CA GLY A 10 12.05 0.67 -28.18
C GLY A 10 11.62 -0.47 -27.24
N ARG A 11 12.20 -0.54 -26.03
CA ARG A 11 11.86 -1.49 -24.95
C ARG A 11 11.16 -0.78 -23.81
N TRP A 12 10.43 -1.55 -23.02
CA TRP A 12 9.63 -1.08 -21.89
C TRP A 12 9.89 -1.88 -20.63
N LEU A 13 9.90 -1.18 -19.50
CA LEU A 13 9.85 -1.73 -18.15
C LEU A 13 8.58 -1.21 -17.48
N MET A 14 7.80 -2.11 -16.88
CA MET A 14 6.63 -1.73 -16.07
C MET A 14 7.01 -1.72 -14.60
N VAL A 15 6.57 -0.70 -13.86
CA VAL A 15 6.67 -0.61 -12.40
C VAL A 15 5.27 -0.56 -11.82
N ASP A 16 4.96 -1.57 -11.01
CA ASP A 16 3.67 -1.85 -10.40
C ASP A 16 2.52 -2.11 -11.40
N CYS A 17 1.51 -2.82 -10.90
CA CYS A 17 0.30 -3.20 -11.62
C CYS A 17 -0.81 -3.46 -10.60
N GLY A 18 -1.44 -2.39 -10.13
CA GLY A 18 -2.39 -2.42 -9.03
C GLY A 18 -3.85 -2.14 -9.37
N VAL A 19 -4.72 -2.38 -8.39
CA VAL A 19 -6.17 -2.12 -8.48
C VAL A 19 -6.56 -0.82 -7.77
N THR A 20 -7.83 -0.46 -7.88
CA THR A 20 -8.54 0.41 -6.94
C THR A 20 -9.91 -0.22 -6.65
N PHE A 21 -10.53 0.20 -5.55
CA PHE A 21 -11.87 -0.19 -5.16
C PHE A 21 -12.77 1.03 -5.25
N GLU A 22 -13.92 0.92 -5.90
CA GLU A 22 -14.91 2.02 -5.94
C GLU A 22 -16.05 1.75 -4.94
N ASN A 23 -16.44 2.83 -4.26
CA ASN A 23 -17.62 2.84 -3.40
C ASN A 23 -18.86 3.15 -4.27
N PRO A 24 -19.85 2.25 -4.37
CA PRO A 24 -20.99 2.38 -5.29
C PRO A 24 -21.89 3.61 -5.09
N GLU A 25 -21.72 4.37 -3.99
CA GLU A 25 -22.66 5.43 -3.59
C GLU A 25 -22.31 6.83 -4.12
N ASN A 26 -21.09 7.06 -4.61
CA ASN A 26 -20.58 8.41 -4.89
C ASN A 26 -20.49 8.82 -6.37
N ASP A 27 -20.87 7.98 -7.33
CA ASP A 27 -20.78 8.35 -8.75
C ASP A 27 -22.10 8.15 -9.52
N ALA A 28 -22.60 9.23 -10.13
CA ALA A 28 -23.88 9.30 -10.83
C ALA A 28 -23.87 8.53 -12.18
N HIS A 29 -22.77 7.88 -12.55
CA HIS A 29 -22.64 7.04 -13.73
C HIS A 29 -23.05 5.57 -13.44
N VAL A 30 -24.37 5.38 -13.32
CA VAL A 30 -25.08 4.17 -12.87
C VAL A 30 -24.80 2.86 -13.65
N ALA A 31 -24.06 2.88 -14.77
CA ALA A 31 -24.05 1.75 -15.72
C ALA A 31 -22.89 0.73 -15.60
N SER A 32 -21.86 0.93 -14.77
CA SER A 32 -20.73 -0.01 -14.73
C SER A 32 -19.96 -0.09 -13.39
N HIS A 33 -20.66 -0.38 -12.29
CA HIS A 33 -20.01 -0.56 -10.98
C HIS A 33 -19.28 -1.90 -10.88
N ALA A 34 -18.00 -1.93 -11.24
CA ALA A 34 -17.10 -3.00 -10.88
C ALA A 34 -16.42 -2.68 -9.53
N GLU A 35 -16.57 -3.57 -8.54
CA GLU A 35 -15.98 -3.44 -7.19
C GLU A 35 -14.45 -3.34 -7.25
N ILE A 36 -13.83 -4.03 -8.21
CA ILE A 36 -12.40 -4.00 -8.46
C ILE A 36 -12.17 -3.40 -9.84
N GLN A 37 -11.39 -2.32 -9.89
CA GLN A 37 -10.99 -1.67 -11.13
C GLN A 37 -9.47 -1.61 -11.25
N MET A 38 -8.99 -1.51 -12.48
CA MET A 38 -7.57 -1.44 -12.82
C MET A 38 -7.38 -0.59 -14.07
N ALA A 39 -6.15 -0.15 -14.32
CA ALA A 39 -5.82 0.58 -15.54
C ALA A 39 -6.03 -0.31 -16.78
N ASP A 40 -6.45 0.28 -17.91
CA ASP A 40 -6.44 -0.39 -19.20
C ASP A 40 -4.99 -0.44 -19.75
N PRO A 41 -4.34 -1.62 -19.82
CA PRO A 41 -2.96 -1.71 -20.24
C PRO A 41 -2.83 -1.74 -21.77
N GLN A 42 -3.86 -1.38 -22.54
CA GLN A 42 -3.89 -1.57 -24.00
C GLN A 42 -2.60 -1.13 -24.70
N PHE A 43 -2.06 0.06 -24.35
CA PHE A 43 -0.82 0.55 -24.93
C PHE A 43 0.34 -0.45 -24.85
N ILE A 44 0.57 -1.04 -23.68
CA ILE A 44 1.69 -1.97 -23.50
C ILE A 44 1.31 -3.41 -23.84
N ALA A 45 0.04 -3.79 -23.68
CA ALA A 45 -0.47 -5.09 -24.10
C ALA A 45 -0.35 -5.30 -25.61
N ASP A 46 -0.64 -4.28 -26.42
CA ASP A 46 -0.45 -4.31 -27.88
C ASP A 46 1.05 -4.40 -28.27
N ARG A 47 1.95 -4.17 -27.30
CA ARG A 47 3.41 -4.16 -27.43
C ARG A 47 4.07 -5.16 -26.49
N TYR A 48 3.39 -6.22 -26.07
CA TYR A 48 3.88 -7.11 -25.00
C TYR A 48 5.27 -7.72 -25.30
N GLN A 49 5.64 -7.91 -26.57
CA GLN A 49 6.97 -8.39 -26.98
C GLN A 49 8.11 -7.37 -26.72
N GLN A 50 7.75 -6.11 -26.48
CA GLN A 50 8.65 -5.01 -26.13
C GLN A 50 8.72 -4.78 -24.61
N LEU A 51 7.90 -5.48 -23.81
CA LEU A 51 7.90 -5.40 -22.36
C LEU A 51 8.91 -6.41 -21.78
N ASP A 52 10.04 -5.91 -21.30
CA ASP A 52 11.13 -6.75 -20.77
C ASP A 52 10.84 -7.31 -19.38
N GLY A 53 10.00 -6.62 -18.59
CA GLY A 53 9.64 -7.07 -17.26
C GLY A 53 8.65 -6.16 -16.55
N LEU A 54 8.08 -6.71 -15.49
CA LEU A 54 7.25 -6.03 -14.51
C LEU A 54 7.95 -6.07 -13.15
N VAL A 55 8.34 -4.92 -12.63
CA VAL A 55 8.89 -4.80 -11.28
C VAL A 55 7.77 -4.41 -10.32
N ILE A 56 7.61 -5.15 -9.22
CA ILE A 56 6.66 -4.81 -8.15
C ILE A 56 7.44 -4.28 -6.95
N THR A 57 7.12 -3.04 -6.56
CA THR A 57 7.81 -2.30 -5.50
C THR A 57 7.46 -2.81 -4.12
N HIS A 58 6.19 -3.15 -3.89
CA HIS A 58 5.68 -3.72 -2.64
C HIS A 58 4.31 -4.39 -2.83
N ALA A 59 3.82 -5.08 -1.78
CA ALA A 59 2.66 -5.97 -1.89
C ALA A 59 1.28 -5.33 -1.60
N HIS A 60 1.14 -3.99 -1.62
CA HIS A 60 -0.19 -3.39 -1.50
C HIS A 60 -1.04 -3.66 -2.75
N GLU A 61 -2.34 -3.80 -2.57
CA GLU A 61 -3.29 -4.15 -3.65
C GLU A 61 -3.28 -3.13 -4.78
N ASP A 62 -3.08 -1.85 -4.48
CA ASP A 62 -2.98 -0.78 -5.45
C ASP A 62 -1.62 -0.70 -6.16
N HIS A 63 -0.69 -1.64 -5.87
CA HIS A 63 0.57 -1.88 -6.59
C HIS A 63 0.68 -3.28 -7.21
N ILE A 64 0.05 -4.31 -6.63
CA ILE A 64 0.17 -5.70 -7.12
C ILE A 64 -1.16 -6.34 -7.54
N GLY A 65 -2.28 -5.76 -7.12
CA GLY A 65 -3.58 -6.42 -7.18
C GLY A 65 -4.07 -6.69 -8.61
N ALA A 66 -3.55 -5.98 -9.63
CA ALA A 66 -3.96 -6.15 -11.01
C ALA A 66 -3.13 -7.21 -11.77
N VAL A 67 -2.03 -7.70 -11.20
CA VAL A 67 -1.11 -8.63 -11.87
C VAL A 67 -1.83 -9.87 -12.40
N ALA A 68 -2.56 -10.59 -11.55
CA ALA A 68 -3.24 -11.82 -11.96
C ALA A 68 -4.31 -11.59 -13.06
N TYR A 69 -4.90 -10.39 -13.11
CA TYR A 69 -5.91 -10.05 -14.10
C TYR A 69 -5.32 -9.64 -15.44
N LEU A 70 -4.22 -8.88 -15.42
CA LEU A 70 -3.65 -8.26 -16.61
C LEU A 70 -2.49 -9.05 -17.21
N TRP A 71 -1.80 -9.88 -16.42
CA TRP A 71 -0.65 -10.65 -16.89
C TRP A 71 -0.89 -11.50 -18.15
N PRO A 72 -2.07 -12.14 -18.37
CA PRO A 72 -2.34 -12.85 -19.63
C PRO A 72 -2.17 -12.00 -20.90
N ARG A 73 -2.28 -10.66 -20.78
CA ARG A 73 -2.05 -9.68 -21.86
C ARG A 73 -0.62 -9.13 -21.87
N LEU A 74 0.13 -9.26 -20.78
CA LEU A 74 1.47 -8.68 -20.60
C LEU A 74 2.60 -9.69 -20.86
N LYS A 75 2.43 -10.95 -20.43
CA LYS A 75 3.32 -12.09 -20.71
C LYS A 75 4.82 -11.83 -20.49
N CYS A 76 5.17 -11.04 -19.48
CA CYS A 76 6.56 -10.74 -19.11
C CYS A 76 6.94 -11.36 -17.75
N PRO A 77 8.25 -11.51 -17.45
CA PRO A 77 8.69 -11.89 -16.11
C PRO A 77 8.34 -10.81 -15.07
N VAL A 78 8.01 -11.25 -13.85
CA VAL A 78 7.69 -10.39 -12.72
C VAL A 78 8.82 -10.44 -11.70
N TYR A 79 9.44 -9.30 -11.43
CA TYR A 79 10.56 -9.13 -10.50
C TYR A 79 10.06 -8.51 -9.21
N THR A 80 10.34 -9.14 -8.07
CA THR A 80 9.93 -8.61 -6.77
C THR A 80 10.71 -9.25 -5.63
N THR A 81 10.56 -8.74 -4.42
CA THR A 81 11.23 -9.26 -3.22
C THR A 81 10.48 -10.44 -2.61
N ALA A 82 11.09 -11.11 -1.62
CA ALA A 82 10.59 -12.38 -1.10
C ALA A 82 9.17 -12.28 -0.51
N PHE A 83 8.90 -11.27 0.33
CA PHE A 83 7.58 -11.06 0.91
C PHE A 83 6.52 -10.78 -0.16
N THR A 84 6.83 -9.89 -1.10
CA THR A 84 5.91 -9.55 -2.19
C THR A 84 5.66 -10.75 -3.11
N ALA A 85 6.68 -11.58 -3.37
CA ALA A 85 6.52 -12.82 -4.13
C ALA A 85 5.58 -13.80 -3.44
N GLU A 86 5.64 -13.94 -2.12
CA GLU A 86 4.74 -14.81 -1.35
C GLU A 86 3.27 -14.37 -1.41
N ILE A 87 3.02 -13.05 -1.46
CA ILE A 87 1.67 -12.52 -1.68
C ILE A 87 1.23 -12.76 -3.14
N LEU A 88 2.12 -12.49 -4.09
CA LEU A 88 1.83 -12.64 -5.52
C LEU A 88 1.52 -14.09 -5.88
N ARG A 89 2.34 -15.06 -5.45
CA ARG A 89 2.17 -16.49 -5.75
C ARG A 89 0.80 -17.00 -5.31
N ARG A 90 0.29 -16.54 -4.17
CA ARG A 90 -1.07 -16.88 -3.71
C ARG A 90 -2.14 -16.35 -4.68
N LYS A 91 -2.05 -15.07 -5.08
CA LYS A 91 -2.97 -14.47 -6.07
C LYS A 91 -2.92 -15.20 -7.41
N LEU A 92 -1.72 -15.56 -7.86
CA LEU A 92 -1.52 -16.31 -9.10
C LEU A 92 -2.10 -17.72 -8.99
N SER A 93 -1.92 -18.41 -7.87
CA SER A 93 -2.51 -19.73 -7.62
C SER A 93 -4.03 -19.68 -7.66
N GLU A 94 -4.65 -18.68 -7.03
CA GLU A 94 -6.11 -18.48 -7.06
C GLU A 94 -6.63 -18.24 -8.49
N ALA A 95 -5.81 -17.61 -9.34
CA ALA A 95 -6.11 -17.36 -10.75
C ALA A 95 -5.71 -18.51 -11.70
N GLY A 96 -5.14 -19.61 -11.20
CA GLY A 96 -4.63 -20.71 -12.04
C GLY A 96 -3.40 -20.34 -12.87
N LEU A 97 -2.63 -19.35 -12.43
CA LEU A 97 -1.48 -18.78 -13.14
C LEU A 97 -0.12 -19.08 -12.50
N ALA A 98 -0.08 -19.81 -11.37
CA ALA A 98 1.14 -20.05 -10.60
C ALA A 98 2.29 -20.67 -11.43
N GLU A 99 1.97 -21.61 -12.32
CA GLU A 99 2.97 -22.35 -13.11
C GLU A 99 3.37 -21.64 -14.42
N VAL A 100 2.69 -20.56 -14.81
CA VAL A 100 2.93 -19.87 -16.09
C VAL A 100 3.57 -18.51 -15.93
N VAL A 101 3.39 -17.85 -14.80
CA VAL A 101 3.99 -16.53 -14.54
C VAL A 101 5.39 -16.72 -13.98
N PRO A 102 6.45 -16.24 -14.67
CA PRO A 102 7.80 -16.29 -14.12
C PRO A 102 7.94 -15.23 -13.03
N VAL A 103 7.82 -15.65 -11.77
CA VAL A 103 8.07 -14.79 -10.60
C VAL A 103 9.53 -14.94 -10.17
N ILE A 104 10.32 -13.89 -10.40
CA ILE A 104 11.74 -13.80 -10.08
C ILE A 104 11.89 -13.05 -8.76
N VAL A 105 12.39 -13.75 -7.74
CA VAL A 105 12.71 -13.14 -6.44
C VAL A 105 14.08 -12.50 -6.55
N VAL A 106 14.17 -11.19 -6.33
CA VAL A 106 15.42 -10.43 -6.41
C VAL A 106 16.08 -10.32 -5.04
N ASP A 107 17.41 -10.32 -5.02
CA ASP A 107 18.20 -9.85 -3.87
C ASP A 107 18.30 -8.32 -3.95
N PRO A 108 17.74 -7.57 -2.98
CA PRO A 108 17.80 -6.11 -3.01
C PRO A 108 19.21 -5.51 -2.86
N SER A 109 20.21 -6.32 -2.49
CA SER A 109 21.61 -5.87 -2.43
C SER A 109 22.31 -5.85 -3.80
N GLU A 110 21.66 -6.41 -4.83
CA GLU A 110 22.19 -6.49 -6.19
C GLU A 110 21.35 -5.68 -7.19
N SER A 111 21.98 -5.28 -8.30
CA SER A 111 21.27 -4.73 -9.45
C SER A 111 20.89 -5.83 -10.43
N GLN A 112 19.74 -5.69 -11.10
CA GLN A 112 19.26 -6.62 -12.11
C GLN A 112 19.22 -5.96 -13.49
N GLN A 113 19.80 -6.63 -14.48
CA GLN A 113 19.68 -6.23 -15.88
C GLN A 113 18.39 -6.80 -16.47
N ILE A 114 17.43 -5.93 -16.76
CA ILE A 114 16.13 -6.27 -17.35
C ILE A 114 16.07 -5.63 -18.73
N GLY A 115 16.41 -6.40 -19.76
CA GLY A 115 16.53 -5.88 -21.13
C GLY A 115 17.57 -4.78 -21.22
N VAL A 116 17.15 -3.55 -21.57
CA VAL A 116 18.02 -2.37 -21.65
C VAL A 116 18.12 -1.57 -20.35
N PHE A 117 17.43 -1.99 -19.29
CA PHE A 117 17.37 -1.29 -18.01
C PHE A 117 18.23 -2.01 -16.97
N ASN A 118 19.09 -1.27 -16.29
CA ASN A 118 19.71 -1.74 -15.05
C ASN A 118 18.92 -1.21 -13.86
N VAL A 119 18.35 -2.09 -13.05
CA VAL A 119 17.45 -1.74 -11.95
C VAL A 119 18.12 -2.08 -10.62
N SER A 120 18.14 -1.15 -9.67
CA SER A 120 18.62 -1.37 -8.30
C SER A 120 17.55 -1.03 -7.30
N TRP A 121 17.45 -1.80 -6.22
CA TRP A 121 16.46 -1.61 -5.17
C TRP A 121 17.06 -0.81 -4.01
N LEU A 122 16.37 0.22 -3.56
CA LEU A 122 16.79 1.03 -2.41
C LEU A 122 15.73 0.91 -1.31
N ARG A 123 16.17 0.48 -0.13
CA ARG A 123 15.27 0.18 0.99
C ARG A 123 14.63 1.46 1.52
N LEU A 124 13.31 1.45 1.65
CA LEU A 124 12.53 2.48 2.34
C LEU A 124 11.74 1.85 3.49
N THR A 125 10.99 2.70 4.19
CA THR A 125 9.98 2.25 5.16
C THR A 125 8.60 2.65 4.67
N HIS A 126 7.59 1.83 4.93
CA HIS A 126 6.19 2.06 4.55
C HIS A 126 5.29 1.25 5.49
N SER A 127 3.98 1.18 5.23
CA SER A 127 3.01 0.42 6.05
C SER A 127 2.94 -1.08 5.71
N ILE A 128 3.98 -1.63 5.09
CA ILE A 128 4.10 -3.05 4.70
C ILE A 128 5.59 -3.45 4.72
N PRO A 129 5.95 -4.74 4.94
CA PRO A 129 7.33 -5.20 4.78
C PRO A 129 7.85 -5.05 3.36
N GLU A 130 9.17 -4.91 3.25
CA GLU A 130 9.91 -4.82 1.97
C GLU A 130 9.40 -3.76 0.98
N PRO A 131 9.18 -2.50 1.38
CA PRO A 131 8.96 -1.44 0.41
C PRO A 131 10.31 -0.98 -0.15
N PHE A 132 10.43 -0.98 -1.48
CA PHE A 132 11.64 -0.58 -2.16
C PHE A 132 11.37 0.50 -3.21
N ALA A 133 12.18 1.55 -3.15
CA ALA A 133 12.39 2.44 -4.29
C ALA A 133 13.27 1.76 -5.34
N LEU A 134 13.25 2.30 -6.55
CA LEU A 134 14.00 1.79 -7.69
C LEU A 134 14.91 2.88 -8.26
N LEU A 135 16.19 2.58 -8.44
CA LEU A 135 17.05 3.31 -9.35
C LEU A 135 17.05 2.59 -10.71
N ILE A 136 16.43 3.22 -11.70
CA ILE A 136 16.29 2.68 -13.06
C ILE A 136 17.28 3.42 -13.95
N SER A 137 18.32 2.72 -14.38
CA SER A 137 19.40 3.28 -15.21
C SER A 137 19.35 2.74 -16.63
N THR A 138 19.64 3.63 -17.58
CA THR A 138 19.80 3.32 -19.01
C THR A 138 21.11 3.90 -19.51
N SER A 139 21.44 3.67 -20.78
CA SER A 139 22.63 4.27 -21.41
C SER A 139 22.57 5.80 -21.55
N VAL A 140 21.41 6.43 -21.36
CA VAL A 140 21.20 7.88 -21.60
C VAL A 140 20.68 8.65 -20.39
N GLY A 141 20.34 7.97 -19.30
CA GLY A 141 19.84 8.63 -18.11
C GLY A 141 19.37 7.67 -17.01
N LYS A 142 19.12 8.24 -15.83
CA LYS A 142 18.74 7.56 -14.60
C LYS A 142 17.47 8.18 -14.02
N VAL A 143 16.54 7.32 -13.62
CA VAL A 143 15.31 7.71 -12.92
C VAL A 143 15.27 7.05 -11.56
N PHE A 144 15.03 7.85 -10.52
CA PHE A 144 14.76 7.36 -9.18
C PHE A 144 13.25 7.33 -8.95
N HIS A 145 12.66 6.14 -8.85
CA HIS A 145 11.25 5.94 -8.56
C HIS A 145 11.09 5.62 -7.08
N THR A 146 10.42 6.48 -6.30
CA THR A 146 10.36 6.30 -4.85
C THR A 146 9.49 5.14 -4.39
N ALA A 147 8.55 4.70 -5.24
CA ALA A 147 7.39 3.94 -4.80
C ALA A 147 6.67 4.69 -3.67
N ASP A 148 6.05 3.96 -2.75
CA ASP A 148 5.39 4.50 -1.56
C ASP A 148 6.31 4.37 -0.34
N TRP A 149 6.37 5.44 0.47
CA TRP A 149 7.39 5.51 1.51
C TRP A 149 7.09 6.52 2.61
N LYS A 150 7.77 6.35 3.73
CA LYS A 150 8.03 7.38 4.73
C LYS A 150 9.45 7.21 5.26
N LEU A 151 9.91 8.14 6.09
CA LEU A 151 11.21 8.07 6.78
C LEU A 151 10.98 7.72 8.25
N ASP A 152 10.54 6.49 8.48
CA ASP A 152 10.41 5.94 9.82
C ASP A 152 11.80 5.59 10.37
N LYS A 153 12.24 6.33 11.39
CA LYS A 153 13.54 6.10 12.06
C LYS A 153 13.51 4.88 12.98
N SER A 154 12.31 4.42 13.37
CA SER A 154 12.11 3.34 14.34
C SER A 154 11.02 2.38 13.84
N PRO A 155 11.21 1.73 12.66
CA PRO A 155 10.22 0.79 12.16
C PRO A 155 10.13 -0.45 13.06
N VAL A 156 8.92 -0.99 13.24
CA VAL A 156 8.68 -2.19 14.05
C VAL A 156 9.04 -3.49 13.30
N VAL A 157 9.01 -3.44 11.96
CA VAL A 157 9.29 -4.57 11.06
C VAL A 157 10.28 -4.16 9.99
N GLY A 158 11.23 -5.06 9.70
CA GLY A 158 12.29 -4.81 8.74
C GLY A 158 13.35 -3.85 9.29
N ALA A 159 14.36 -3.60 8.47
CA ALA A 159 15.38 -2.61 8.78
C ALA A 159 14.89 -1.20 8.44
N ALA A 160 15.40 -0.19 9.15
CA ALA A 160 15.23 1.20 8.78
C ALA A 160 15.88 1.52 7.43
N PHE A 161 15.48 2.65 6.87
CA PHE A 161 16.17 3.25 5.72
C PHE A 161 17.57 3.74 6.15
N ASP A 162 18.53 3.77 5.22
CA ASP A 162 19.80 4.46 5.42
C ASP A 162 19.83 5.76 4.61
N ALA A 163 20.01 6.89 5.27
CA ALA A 163 20.11 8.18 4.60
C ALA A 163 21.33 8.27 3.67
N ALA A 164 22.39 7.50 3.93
CA ALA A 164 23.59 7.47 3.09
C ALA A 164 23.28 6.96 1.68
N ASP A 165 22.41 5.94 1.55
CA ASP A 165 22.01 5.38 0.25
C ASP A 165 21.38 6.44 -0.64
N PHE A 166 20.49 7.27 -0.09
CA PHE A 166 19.81 8.33 -0.85
C PHE A 166 20.71 9.53 -1.11
N LYS A 167 21.59 9.91 -0.17
CA LYS A 167 22.58 10.98 -0.37
C LYS A 167 23.59 10.61 -1.45
N ALA A 168 23.96 9.34 -1.58
CA ALA A 168 24.85 8.87 -2.62
C ALA A 168 24.26 9.08 -4.03
N LEU A 169 22.93 9.15 -4.17
CA LEU A 169 22.28 9.40 -5.45
C LEU A 169 22.59 10.79 -6.04
N ALA A 170 22.88 11.81 -5.22
CA ALA A 170 23.27 13.12 -5.73
C ALA A 170 24.54 13.04 -6.61
N ALA A 171 25.52 12.23 -6.21
CA ALA A 171 26.73 11.99 -7.00
C ALA A 171 26.45 11.19 -8.28
N ALA A 172 25.37 10.40 -8.30
CA ALA A 172 24.97 9.60 -9.46
C ALA A 172 24.25 10.41 -10.56
N GLN A 173 23.96 11.70 -10.32
CA GLN A 173 23.27 12.62 -11.24
C GLN A 173 21.93 12.06 -11.74
N ILE A 174 20.92 12.11 -10.88
CA ILE A 174 19.57 11.63 -11.19
C ILE A 174 18.84 12.60 -12.11
N ASN A 175 18.43 12.15 -13.30
CA ASN A 175 17.74 13.01 -14.27
C ASN A 175 16.29 13.29 -13.87
N ALA A 176 15.61 12.30 -13.27
CA ALA A 176 14.28 12.51 -12.75
C ALA A 176 14.02 11.70 -11.49
N MET A 177 13.25 12.29 -10.58
CA MET A 177 12.70 11.62 -9.43
C MET A 177 11.17 11.52 -9.59
N VAL A 178 10.67 10.29 -9.67
CA VAL A 178 9.23 9.97 -9.70
C VAL A 178 8.79 9.71 -8.26
N CYS A 179 8.02 10.62 -7.68
CA CYS A 179 7.83 10.71 -6.22
C CYS A 179 6.38 10.58 -5.77
N ASP A 180 6.12 9.76 -4.75
CA ASP A 180 4.86 9.70 -4.00
C ASP A 180 4.45 11.09 -3.50
N SER A 181 3.16 11.42 -3.66
CA SER A 181 2.58 12.72 -3.31
C SER A 181 1.46 12.61 -2.27
N THR A 182 1.11 11.41 -1.80
CA THR A 182 -0.13 11.12 -1.05
C THR A 182 -0.38 12.09 0.10
N ASN A 183 0.66 12.40 0.87
CA ASN A 183 0.60 13.30 2.03
C ASN A 183 1.33 14.62 1.79
N ALA A 184 1.53 15.05 0.54
CA ALA A 184 2.25 16.29 0.22
C ALA A 184 1.56 17.56 0.78
N ASN A 185 0.28 17.49 1.12
CA ASN A 185 -0.45 18.58 1.80
C ASN A 185 -0.42 18.48 3.33
N MET A 186 0.13 17.40 3.89
CA MET A 186 0.22 17.19 5.34
C MET A 186 1.50 17.85 5.87
N PRO A 187 1.39 18.90 6.70
CA PRO A 187 2.56 19.58 7.22
C PRO A 187 3.33 18.69 8.20
N GLY A 188 4.63 18.93 8.31
CA GLY A 188 5.48 18.31 9.30
C GLY A 188 6.02 16.94 8.87
N TRP A 189 6.04 16.00 9.82
CA TRP A 189 6.60 14.67 9.69
C TRP A 189 5.53 13.60 9.90
N SER A 190 5.64 12.48 9.18
CA SER A 190 4.84 11.30 9.45
C SER A 190 5.15 10.72 10.85
N ILE A 191 4.17 10.06 11.44
CA ILE A 191 4.31 9.41 12.75
C ILE A 191 5.02 8.05 12.56
N SER A 192 5.98 7.75 13.43
CA SER A 192 6.62 6.43 13.47
C SER A 192 5.62 5.36 13.91
N GLU A 193 5.69 4.18 13.31
CA GLU A 193 4.86 3.04 13.71
C GLU A 193 5.10 2.63 15.18
N SER A 194 6.31 2.84 15.70
CA SER A 194 6.67 2.56 17.10
C SER A 194 5.94 3.48 18.09
N ALA A 195 5.58 4.70 17.69
CA ALA A 195 4.92 5.68 18.55
C ALA A 195 3.47 5.32 18.88
N LEU A 196 2.90 4.33 18.19
CA LEU A 196 1.50 3.90 18.37
C LEU A 196 1.31 2.96 19.55
N TYR A 197 2.40 2.37 20.06
CA TYR A 197 2.33 1.36 21.11
C TYR A 197 1.68 1.90 22.38
N GLU A 198 2.06 3.09 22.86
CA GLU A 198 1.51 3.65 24.11
C GLU A 198 0.02 3.96 24.00
N GLY A 199 -0.40 4.55 22.88
CA GLY A 199 -1.81 4.87 22.64
C GLY A 199 -2.67 3.61 22.57
N LEU A 200 -2.23 2.61 21.80
CA LEU A 200 -2.93 1.34 21.68
C LEU A 200 -2.96 0.60 23.03
N LEU A 201 -1.82 0.47 23.72
CA LEU A 201 -1.73 -0.20 25.03
C LEU A 201 -2.70 0.42 26.03
N LYS A 202 -2.74 1.77 26.11
CA LYS A 202 -3.63 2.48 27.02
C LYS A 202 -5.08 2.08 26.80
N HIS A 203 -5.58 2.11 25.57
CA HIS A 203 -6.96 1.75 25.28
C HIS A 203 -7.26 0.28 25.56
N VAL A 204 -6.33 -0.62 25.22
CA VAL A 204 -6.48 -2.06 25.50
C VAL A 204 -6.53 -2.36 27.00
N GLN A 205 -5.72 -1.67 27.80
CA GLN A 205 -5.68 -1.85 29.26
C GLN A 205 -6.96 -1.36 29.96
N HIS A 206 -7.59 -0.30 29.44
CA HIS A 206 -8.82 0.24 30.02
C HIS A 206 -10.07 -0.57 29.62
N ALA A 207 -10.00 -1.31 28.52
CA ALA A 207 -11.13 -2.10 28.03
C ALA A 207 -11.49 -3.25 28.99
N THR A 208 -12.74 -3.31 29.42
CA THR A 208 -13.24 -4.36 30.31
C THR A 208 -13.78 -5.58 29.56
N GLY A 209 -14.22 -5.40 28.31
CA GLY A 209 -14.73 -6.46 27.44
C GLY A 209 -13.70 -6.98 26.44
N ARG A 210 -14.19 -7.48 25.31
CA ARG A 210 -13.37 -7.85 24.15
C ARG A 210 -12.79 -6.58 23.53
N VAL A 211 -11.60 -6.69 22.95
CA VAL A 211 -11.00 -5.61 22.16
C VAL A 211 -10.94 -6.02 20.70
N ILE A 212 -11.49 -5.19 19.82
CA ILE A 212 -11.41 -5.35 18.38
C ILE A 212 -10.61 -4.19 17.82
N VAL A 213 -9.47 -4.44 17.20
CA VAL A 213 -8.66 -3.41 16.54
C VAL A 213 -8.78 -3.56 15.05
N THR A 214 -9.10 -2.48 14.34
CA THR A 214 -9.16 -2.50 12.88
C THR A 214 -7.96 -1.81 12.26
N CYS A 215 -7.35 -2.48 11.29
CA CYS A 215 -6.22 -1.96 10.52
C CYS A 215 -6.19 -2.56 9.12
N PHE A 216 -5.34 -2.02 8.26
CA PHE A 216 -5.07 -2.62 6.96
C PHE A 216 -4.42 -3.99 7.13
N GLY A 217 -4.88 -4.97 6.33
CA GLY A 217 -4.41 -6.36 6.42
C GLY A 217 -2.93 -6.54 6.12
N SER A 218 -2.34 -5.62 5.36
CA SER A 218 -0.93 -5.59 4.99
C SER A 218 0.01 -5.07 6.09
N ASN A 219 -0.51 -4.40 7.13
CA ASN A 219 0.34 -3.73 8.11
C ASN A 219 0.88 -4.70 9.18
N ILE A 220 1.86 -5.52 8.80
CA ILE A 220 2.52 -6.49 9.68
C ILE A 220 3.15 -5.83 10.91
N ALA A 221 3.64 -4.59 10.78
CA ALA A 221 4.20 -3.82 11.88
C ALA A 221 3.15 -3.56 12.97
N ARG A 222 1.95 -3.12 12.58
CA ARG A 222 0.80 -2.97 13.50
C ARG A 222 0.42 -4.30 14.14
N LEU A 223 0.39 -5.38 13.38
CA LEU A 223 0.07 -6.72 13.91
C LEU A 223 1.08 -7.12 15.01
N LYS A 224 2.38 -6.88 14.83
CA LYS A 224 3.40 -7.16 15.87
C LYS A 224 3.21 -6.29 17.11
N THR A 225 2.92 -5.00 16.94
CA THR A 225 2.60 -4.10 18.06
C THR A 225 1.42 -4.62 18.86
N LEU A 226 0.35 -5.05 18.18
CA LEU A 226 -0.84 -5.59 18.84
C LEU A 226 -0.60 -6.96 19.49
N ALA A 227 0.23 -7.82 18.89
CA ALA A 227 0.63 -9.08 19.50
C ALA A 227 1.37 -8.87 20.82
N ARG A 228 2.32 -7.93 20.84
CA ARG A 228 3.01 -7.54 22.07
C ARG A 228 2.05 -7.01 23.13
N ILE A 229 1.13 -6.12 22.75
CA ILE A 229 0.13 -5.56 23.68
C ILE A 229 -0.79 -6.67 24.22
N ALA A 230 -1.19 -7.61 23.36
CA ALA A 230 -2.02 -8.74 23.76
C ALA A 230 -1.32 -9.59 24.84
N ASP A 231 -0.05 -9.93 24.63
CA ASP A 231 0.76 -10.68 25.60
C ASP A 231 0.88 -9.92 26.94
N GLU A 232 1.18 -8.61 26.90
CA GLU A 232 1.33 -7.77 28.10
C GLU A 232 0.02 -7.55 28.87
N THR A 233 -1.13 -7.64 28.19
CA THR A 233 -2.46 -7.45 28.79
C THR A 233 -3.18 -8.77 29.10
N GLY A 234 -2.50 -9.91 28.89
CA GLY A 234 -3.09 -11.23 29.13
C GLY A 234 -4.24 -11.57 28.19
N ARG A 235 -4.21 -11.02 26.96
CA ARG A 235 -5.22 -11.25 25.93
C ARG A 235 -4.72 -12.22 24.87
N HIS A 236 -5.61 -13.10 24.45
CA HIS A 236 -5.45 -13.99 23.31
C HIS A 236 -5.76 -13.25 22.02
N LEU A 237 -4.75 -13.06 21.17
CA LEU A 237 -4.88 -12.38 19.88
C LEU A 237 -5.32 -13.33 18.78
N GLY A 238 -6.38 -12.97 18.04
CA GLY A 238 -6.75 -13.64 16.80
C GLY A 238 -6.91 -12.68 15.60
N LEU A 239 -6.94 -13.24 14.39
CA LEU A 239 -7.11 -12.49 13.14
C LEU A 239 -8.44 -12.83 12.47
N MET A 240 -9.19 -11.80 12.09
CA MET A 240 -10.43 -11.94 11.35
C MET A 240 -10.37 -11.20 10.01
N GLY A 241 -10.21 -11.99 8.94
CA GLY A 241 -10.15 -11.49 7.58
C GLY A 241 -9.19 -12.32 6.74
N ARG A 242 -9.58 -12.64 5.51
CA ARG A 242 -8.74 -13.43 4.59
C ARG A 242 -7.42 -12.70 4.29
N SER A 243 -7.49 -11.40 4.01
CA SER A 243 -6.30 -10.58 3.73
C SER A 243 -5.32 -10.57 4.92
N LEU A 244 -5.80 -10.37 6.16
CA LEU A 244 -4.96 -10.44 7.36
C LEU A 244 -4.24 -11.79 7.51
N ARG A 245 -4.98 -12.91 7.37
CA ARG A 245 -4.40 -14.25 7.49
C ARG A 245 -3.38 -14.57 6.39
N ASN A 246 -3.63 -14.09 5.17
CA ASN A 246 -2.72 -14.26 4.04
C ASN A 246 -1.42 -13.48 4.27
N ASN A 247 -1.52 -12.20 4.66
CA ASN A 247 -0.37 -11.36 4.97
C ASN A 247 0.44 -11.89 6.16
N TYR A 248 -0.24 -12.32 7.23
CA TYR A 248 0.41 -12.98 8.37
C TYR A 248 1.17 -14.25 7.95
N SER A 249 0.56 -15.09 7.11
CA SER A 249 1.23 -16.30 6.60
C SER A 249 2.46 -15.97 5.74
N ALA A 250 2.38 -14.94 4.91
CA ALA A 250 3.52 -14.44 4.13
C ALA A 250 4.63 -13.91 5.04
N ALA A 251 4.27 -13.15 6.07
CA ALA A 251 5.21 -12.60 7.04
C ALA A 251 5.95 -13.71 7.80
N LYS A 252 5.25 -14.79 8.17
CA LYS A 252 5.89 -15.97 8.78
C LYS A 252 6.91 -16.63 7.88
N VAL A 253 6.53 -16.92 6.63
CA VAL A 253 7.43 -17.59 5.66
C VAL A 253 8.64 -16.70 5.33
N SER A 254 8.45 -15.39 5.31
CA SER A 254 9.49 -14.42 4.94
C SER A 254 10.30 -13.88 6.15
N GLY A 255 10.12 -14.44 7.35
CA GLY A 255 10.89 -14.04 8.55
C GLY A 255 10.43 -12.74 9.23
N PHE A 256 9.37 -12.09 8.77
CA PHE A 256 8.85 -10.85 9.36
C PHE A 256 7.96 -11.06 10.61
N TRP A 257 7.62 -12.31 10.96
CA TRP A 257 6.86 -12.67 12.16
C TRP A 257 7.68 -13.45 13.20
N GLU A 258 8.95 -13.13 13.37
CA GLU A 258 9.77 -13.75 14.42
C GLU A 258 9.50 -13.10 15.79
N ASN A 259 9.45 -13.92 16.84
CA ASN A 259 9.30 -13.53 18.24
C ASN A 259 8.07 -12.65 18.56
N ALA A 260 6.98 -12.80 17.80
CA ALA A 260 5.77 -11.98 17.92
C ALA A 260 4.56 -12.76 18.47
N GLY A 261 4.81 -13.77 19.31
CA GLY A 261 3.77 -14.59 19.92
C GLY A 261 3.02 -15.50 18.95
N SER A 262 2.12 -16.32 19.51
CA SER A 262 1.23 -17.20 18.76
C SER A 262 -0.17 -16.60 18.69
N LEU A 263 -0.77 -16.64 17.50
CA LEU A 263 -2.16 -16.23 17.31
C LEU A 263 -3.10 -17.40 17.61
N VAL A 264 -4.22 -17.10 18.25
CA VAL A 264 -5.32 -18.03 18.47
C VAL A 264 -6.20 -18.07 17.22
N ASP A 265 -6.67 -19.26 16.85
CA ASP A 265 -7.63 -19.40 15.76
C ASP A 265 -8.91 -18.63 16.10
N SER A 266 -9.42 -17.84 15.15
CA SER A 266 -10.62 -17.03 15.34
C SER A 266 -11.85 -17.85 15.76
N SER A 267 -11.91 -19.13 15.38
CA SER A 267 -13.00 -20.05 15.76
C SER A 267 -12.99 -20.41 17.25
N HIS A 268 -11.85 -20.25 17.94
CA HIS A 268 -11.73 -20.53 19.36
C HIS A 268 -12.03 -19.32 20.25
N LEU A 269 -12.02 -18.10 19.69
CA LEU A 269 -12.17 -16.86 20.47
C LEU A 269 -13.53 -16.77 21.18
N GLY A 270 -14.59 -17.36 20.62
CA GLY A 270 -15.92 -17.38 21.23
C GLY A 270 -16.01 -18.16 22.54
N PHE A 271 -15.04 -19.05 22.82
CA PHE A 271 -15.01 -19.87 24.03
C PHE A 271 -14.19 -19.26 25.17
N LEU A 272 -13.50 -18.14 24.92
CA LEU A 272 -12.64 -17.48 25.89
C LEU A 272 -13.42 -16.42 26.69
N PRO A 273 -13.03 -16.15 27.95
CA PRO A 273 -13.59 -15.03 28.71
C PRO A 273 -13.40 -13.71 27.95
N ARG A 274 -14.45 -12.87 27.89
CA ARG A 274 -14.50 -11.64 27.06
C ARG A 274 -13.28 -10.74 27.24
N GLN A 275 -12.90 -10.49 28.49
CA GLN A 275 -11.79 -9.64 28.90
C GLN A 275 -10.40 -10.16 28.48
N THR A 276 -10.31 -11.43 28.06
CA THR A 276 -9.07 -12.05 27.57
C THR A 276 -9.00 -12.09 26.05
N VAL A 277 -9.96 -11.51 25.32
CA VAL A 277 -10.00 -11.58 23.86
C VAL A 277 -9.47 -10.27 23.25
N MET A 278 -8.55 -10.40 22.29
CA MET A 278 -8.21 -9.35 21.33
C MET A 278 -8.36 -9.89 19.91
N LEU A 279 -8.98 -9.11 19.03
CA LEU A 279 -9.19 -9.48 17.64
C LEU A 279 -8.72 -8.37 16.72
N ILE A 280 -7.94 -8.72 15.70
CA ILE A 280 -7.62 -7.80 14.60
C ILE A 280 -8.58 -8.09 13.46
N ALA A 281 -9.34 -7.09 13.02
CA ALA A 281 -10.34 -7.23 11.97
C ALA A 281 -10.07 -6.29 10.79
N THR A 282 -10.29 -6.76 9.56
CA THR A 282 -10.40 -5.87 8.40
C THR A 282 -11.75 -5.15 8.40
N GLY A 283 -11.87 -4.09 7.59
CA GLY A 283 -13.15 -3.38 7.41
C GLY A 283 -13.22 -2.03 8.09
N SER A 284 -12.08 -1.37 8.24
CA SER A 284 -12.02 -0.09 8.92
C SER A 284 -12.61 1.05 8.09
N GLN A 285 -12.97 0.81 6.82
CA GLN A 285 -13.57 1.79 5.92
C GLN A 285 -15.09 1.58 5.74
N GLY A 286 -15.73 0.73 6.55
CA GLY A 286 -17.17 0.48 6.48
C GLY A 286 -17.60 -0.56 5.43
N GLU A 287 -16.67 -1.26 4.79
CA GLU A 287 -16.99 -2.04 3.58
C GLU A 287 -17.96 -3.23 3.88
N PRO A 288 -19.04 -3.44 3.10
CA PRO A 288 -20.17 -4.31 3.46
C PRO A 288 -19.87 -5.79 3.74
N ARG A 289 -18.74 -6.33 3.24
CA ARG A 289 -18.38 -7.76 3.36
C ARG A 289 -17.18 -8.02 4.27
N THR A 290 -16.68 -6.99 4.94
CA THR A 290 -15.48 -7.10 5.78
C THR A 290 -15.79 -7.63 7.17
N ALA A 291 -14.74 -8.00 7.89
CA ALA A 291 -14.85 -8.64 9.19
C ALA A 291 -15.60 -7.77 10.21
N LEU A 292 -15.22 -6.49 10.33
CA LEU A 292 -15.88 -5.56 11.26
C LEU A 292 -17.35 -5.33 10.89
N ASN A 293 -17.65 -5.14 9.60
CA ASN A 293 -19.03 -4.94 9.16
C ASN A 293 -19.89 -6.18 9.51
N ARG A 294 -19.37 -7.39 9.31
CA ARG A 294 -20.07 -8.62 9.72
C ARG A 294 -20.29 -8.73 11.22
N LEU A 295 -19.30 -8.35 12.04
CA LEU A 295 -19.42 -8.30 13.51
C LEU A 295 -20.53 -7.34 13.95
N SER A 296 -20.59 -6.16 13.34
CA SER A 296 -21.63 -5.16 13.64
C SER A 296 -23.05 -5.57 13.22
N HIS A 297 -23.20 -6.65 12.44
CA HIS A 297 -24.48 -7.23 12.04
C HIS A 297 -24.79 -8.57 12.76
N HIS A 298 -24.02 -8.93 13.81
CA HIS A 298 -24.13 -10.23 14.49
C HIS A 298 -24.02 -11.44 13.55
N SER A 299 -23.36 -11.27 12.40
CA SER A 299 -23.30 -12.27 11.32
C SER A 299 -21.98 -13.06 11.31
N PHE A 300 -21.21 -12.94 12.39
CA PHE A 300 -20.03 -13.75 12.61
C PHE A 300 -20.40 -14.94 13.49
N ARG A 301 -20.16 -16.15 12.97
CA ARG A 301 -20.63 -17.40 13.57
C ARG A 301 -19.97 -17.67 14.92
N ASP A 302 -18.70 -17.32 15.03
CA ASP A 302 -17.85 -17.79 16.14
C ASP A 302 -17.76 -16.77 17.29
N MET A 303 -18.24 -15.54 17.10
CA MET A 303 -18.23 -14.48 18.12
C MET A 303 -19.23 -13.37 17.76
N GLN A 304 -19.88 -12.79 18.76
CA GLN A 304 -20.69 -11.58 18.61
C GLN A 304 -20.12 -10.47 19.48
N LEU A 305 -20.34 -9.22 19.05
CA LEU A 305 -20.07 -8.05 19.88
C LEU A 305 -21.19 -7.90 20.91
N GLU A 306 -20.80 -7.54 22.13
CA GLU A 306 -21.70 -7.30 23.25
C GLU A 306 -21.46 -5.90 23.84
N ALA A 307 -22.44 -5.40 24.60
CA ALA A 307 -22.30 -4.16 25.36
C ALA A 307 -21.04 -4.18 26.24
N GLY A 308 -20.25 -3.10 26.21
CA GLY A 308 -18.97 -2.96 26.91
C GLY A 308 -17.76 -3.62 26.24
N ASP A 309 -17.93 -4.19 25.03
CA ASP A 309 -16.77 -4.47 24.16
C ASP A 309 -16.23 -3.16 23.57
N THR A 310 -14.95 -3.14 23.15
CA THR A 310 -14.28 -1.96 22.61
C THR A 310 -13.83 -2.20 21.17
N VAL A 311 -14.11 -1.26 20.26
CA VAL A 311 -13.60 -1.25 18.88
C VAL A 311 -12.67 -0.05 18.68
N ILE A 312 -11.43 -0.32 18.27
CA ILE A 312 -10.40 0.69 18.01
C ILE A 312 -10.16 0.79 16.50
N PHE A 313 -10.45 1.95 15.92
CA PHE A 313 -10.17 2.28 14.51
C PHE A 313 -8.73 2.75 14.36
N SER A 314 -7.83 1.82 14.03
CA SER A 314 -6.38 2.03 13.92
C SER A 314 -5.96 2.29 12.46
N SER A 315 -6.79 3.05 11.73
CA SER A 315 -6.63 3.38 10.31
C SER A 315 -7.05 4.81 10.01
N LYS A 316 -6.47 5.44 9.00
CA LYS A 316 -6.96 6.70 8.44
C LYS A 316 -8.22 6.46 7.59
N VAL A 317 -9.13 7.44 7.60
CA VAL A 317 -10.26 7.51 6.67
C VAL A 317 -9.74 7.72 5.25
N ILE A 318 -10.15 6.84 4.32
CA ILE A 318 -9.90 7.04 2.89
C ILE A 318 -10.98 7.99 2.35
N PRO A 319 -10.62 9.05 1.63
CA PRO A 319 -11.59 9.96 1.02
C PRO A 319 -12.65 9.22 0.21
N GLY A 320 -13.93 9.54 0.44
CA GLY A 320 -15.08 8.90 -0.19
C GLY A 320 -15.71 7.75 0.63
N ASN A 321 -15.13 7.37 1.77
CA ASN A 321 -15.66 6.35 2.67
C ASN A 321 -16.22 6.94 3.99
N GLU A 322 -16.24 8.26 4.14
CA GLU A 322 -16.64 8.95 5.37
C GLU A 322 -18.01 8.51 5.86
N GLN A 323 -19.01 8.46 4.96
CA GLN A 323 -20.37 8.07 5.29
C GLN A 323 -20.45 6.60 5.73
N ALA A 324 -19.82 5.68 5.00
CA ALA A 324 -19.83 4.26 5.33
C ALA A 324 -19.19 3.97 6.71
N ILE A 325 -18.13 4.71 7.04
CA ILE A 325 -17.50 4.65 8.37
C ILE A 325 -18.43 5.21 9.44
N ALA A 326 -19.06 6.36 9.20
CA ALA A 326 -19.99 6.97 10.14
C ALA A 326 -21.17 6.03 10.46
N GLU A 327 -21.78 5.41 9.45
CA GLU A 327 -22.87 4.44 9.63
C GLU A 327 -22.44 3.19 10.40
N LEU A 328 -21.22 2.70 10.15
CA LEU A 328 -20.62 1.61 10.91
C LEU A 328 -20.40 1.99 12.38
N ILE A 329 -19.85 3.17 12.65
CA ILE A 329 -19.63 3.68 14.01
C ILE A 329 -20.95 3.83 14.76
N GLU A 330 -21.97 4.41 14.14
CA GLU A 330 -23.28 4.58 14.77
C GLU A 330 -23.94 3.23 15.09
N ARG A 331 -23.80 2.24 14.21
CA ARG A 331 -24.28 0.87 14.49
C ARG A 331 -23.54 0.23 15.66
N LEU A 332 -22.21 0.39 15.76
CA LEU A 332 -21.44 -0.10 16.90
C LEU A 332 -21.87 0.58 18.21
N LYS A 333 -22.04 1.91 18.21
CA LYS A 333 -22.52 2.65 19.39
C LYS A 333 -23.93 2.21 19.81
N ALA A 334 -24.83 1.94 18.86
CA ALA A 334 -26.17 1.44 19.15
C ALA A 334 -26.15 0.08 19.88
N MET A 335 -25.07 -0.70 19.72
CA MET A 335 -24.83 -1.95 20.44
C MET A 335 -24.16 -1.74 21.81
N GLN A 336 -23.96 -0.49 22.25
CA GLN A 336 -23.23 -0.12 23.47
C GLN A 336 -21.77 -0.60 23.46
N VAL A 337 -21.15 -0.62 22.27
CA VAL A 337 -19.72 -0.85 22.08
C VAL A 337 -18.99 0.48 22.20
N ASP A 338 -17.90 0.50 22.96
CA ASP A 338 -17.03 1.66 23.06
C ASP A 338 -16.20 1.81 21.78
N VAL A 339 -16.35 2.92 21.08
CA VAL A 339 -15.65 3.18 19.83
C VAL A 339 -14.52 4.18 20.05
N ILE A 340 -13.29 3.78 19.74
CA ILE A 340 -12.08 4.61 19.81
C ILE A 340 -11.59 4.90 18.39
N ASP A 341 -11.36 6.17 18.07
CA ASP A 341 -10.83 6.65 16.81
C ASP A 341 -9.77 7.75 17.03
N GLU A 342 -9.26 8.33 15.94
CA GLU A 342 -8.25 9.39 16.01
C GLU A 342 -8.76 10.69 16.65
N HIS A 343 -10.08 10.90 16.71
CA HIS A 343 -10.68 12.13 17.25
C HIS A 343 -10.86 12.06 18.77
N ASN A 344 -11.06 10.87 19.33
CA ASN A 344 -11.27 10.67 20.76
C ASN A 344 -10.07 10.03 21.50
N SER A 345 -8.99 9.70 20.78
CA SER A 345 -7.73 9.25 21.37
C SER A 345 -6.75 10.40 21.57
N ALA A 346 -6.31 10.62 22.81
CA ALA A 346 -5.29 11.63 23.13
C ALA A 346 -3.87 11.26 22.65
N LEU A 347 -3.61 9.96 22.47
CA LEU A 347 -2.33 9.45 21.95
C LEU A 347 -2.54 8.86 20.55
N PRO A 348 -1.52 8.86 19.69
CA PRO A 348 -1.67 8.34 18.34
C PRO A 348 -1.95 6.83 18.35
N ILE A 349 -2.98 6.42 17.62
CA ILE A 349 -3.36 5.01 17.42
C ILE A 349 -3.27 4.60 15.95
N HIS A 350 -2.87 5.51 15.07
CA HIS A 350 -2.65 5.28 13.66
C HIS A 350 -1.45 6.12 13.18
N ALA A 351 -0.72 5.58 12.21
CA ALA A 351 0.31 6.29 11.47
C ALA A 351 0.12 6.00 9.98
N SER A 352 0.28 7.04 9.16
CA SER A 352 0.31 6.89 7.71
C SER A 352 1.59 6.17 7.27
N GLY A 353 1.53 5.50 6.12
CA GLY A 353 2.69 4.94 5.45
C GLY A 353 3.43 5.94 4.54
N HIS A 354 2.84 7.11 4.26
CA HIS A 354 3.31 8.05 3.22
C HIS A 354 3.98 9.31 3.82
N PRO A 355 4.84 10.01 3.06
CA PRO A 355 5.72 11.04 3.61
C PRO A 355 4.97 12.37 3.72
N ALA A 356 5.18 13.08 4.83
CA ALA A 356 4.70 14.44 5.01
C ALA A 356 5.67 15.47 4.40
N THR A 357 5.34 16.77 4.49
CA THR A 357 6.09 17.84 3.81
C THR A 357 7.59 17.84 4.10
N GLU A 358 8.01 17.61 5.35
CA GLU A 358 9.43 17.68 5.72
C GLU A 358 10.23 16.47 5.23
N GLU A 359 9.60 15.29 5.16
CA GLU A 359 10.22 14.09 4.58
C GLU A 359 10.42 14.26 3.08
N LEU A 360 9.42 14.80 2.36
CA LEU A 360 9.51 15.12 0.94
C LEU A 360 10.65 16.11 0.66
N LYS A 361 10.74 17.21 1.42
CA LYS A 361 11.85 18.18 1.33
C LYS A 361 13.19 17.49 1.50
N MET A 362 13.30 16.65 2.53
CA MET A 362 14.56 15.98 2.87
C MET A 362 15.00 15.00 1.78
N MET A 363 14.08 14.22 1.21
CA MET A 363 14.39 13.31 0.10
C MET A 363 14.86 14.08 -1.14
N TYR A 364 14.18 15.16 -1.53
CA TYR A 364 14.62 15.99 -2.66
C TYR A 364 16.01 16.62 -2.42
N GLN A 365 16.30 17.04 -1.19
CA GLN A 365 17.61 17.58 -0.81
C GLN A 365 18.73 16.53 -0.83
N TRP A 366 18.42 15.26 -0.52
CA TRP A 366 19.38 14.15 -0.60
C TRP A 366 19.64 13.71 -2.03
N VAL A 367 18.58 13.55 -2.83
CA VAL A 367 18.68 12.99 -4.18
C VAL A 367 19.13 14.04 -5.21
N GLN A 368 18.73 15.29 -5.03
CA GLN A 368 19.02 16.43 -5.92
C GLN A 368 18.76 16.13 -7.42
N PRO A 369 17.56 15.64 -7.79
CA PRO A 369 17.25 15.31 -9.17
C PRO A 369 17.19 16.57 -10.06
N ASP A 370 17.46 16.41 -11.36
CA ASP A 370 17.27 17.51 -12.33
C ASP A 370 15.79 17.91 -12.47
N CYS A 371 14.89 16.91 -12.38
CA CYS A 371 13.45 17.08 -12.51
C CYS A 371 12.68 16.26 -11.46
N ALA A 372 11.64 16.85 -10.89
CA ALA A 372 10.65 16.15 -10.07
C ALA A 372 9.41 15.80 -10.91
N ILE A 373 8.93 14.56 -10.78
CA ILE A 373 7.71 14.06 -11.41
C ILE A 373 6.81 13.52 -10.29
N PRO A 374 5.90 14.35 -9.75
CA PRO A 374 4.95 13.89 -8.74
C PRO A 374 4.00 12.83 -9.29
N VAL A 375 3.86 11.73 -8.55
CA VAL A 375 2.90 10.63 -8.80
C VAL A 375 2.21 10.24 -7.49
N HIS A 376 1.36 9.21 -7.52
CA HIS A 376 0.65 8.66 -6.36
C HIS A 376 -0.13 9.72 -5.57
N GLY A 377 -1.27 10.15 -6.13
CA GLY A 377 -2.16 11.10 -5.51
C GLY A 377 -3.03 11.85 -6.52
N GLU A 378 -4.08 12.48 -6.02
CA GLU A 378 -4.89 13.40 -6.83
C GLU A 378 -4.13 14.66 -7.26
N MET A 379 -4.67 15.37 -8.25
CA MET A 379 -4.02 16.54 -8.85
C MET A 379 -3.55 17.60 -7.83
N HIS A 380 -4.30 17.81 -6.75
CA HIS A 380 -3.92 18.76 -5.70
C HIS A 380 -2.72 18.28 -4.88
N HIS A 381 -2.60 16.96 -4.63
CA HIS A 381 -1.41 16.34 -4.05
C HIS A 381 -0.19 16.48 -4.96
N LEU A 382 -0.35 16.19 -6.26
CA LEU A 382 0.75 16.29 -7.24
C LEU A 382 1.31 17.71 -7.33
N ARG A 383 0.42 18.71 -7.33
CA ARG A 383 0.81 20.13 -7.34
C ARG A 383 1.53 20.54 -6.04
N ALA A 384 1.08 20.04 -4.89
CA ALA A 384 1.73 20.31 -3.62
C ALA A 384 3.15 19.74 -3.58
N ASN A 385 3.34 18.50 -4.04
CA ASN A 385 4.65 17.87 -4.15
C ASN A 385 5.58 18.64 -5.10
N ALA A 386 5.09 19.06 -6.28
CA ALA A 386 5.84 19.96 -7.15
C ALA A 386 6.24 21.27 -6.46
N GLY A 387 5.33 21.88 -5.69
CA GLY A 387 5.62 23.07 -4.89
C GLY A 387 6.75 22.84 -3.88
N ILE A 388 6.74 21.69 -3.20
CA ILE A 388 7.78 21.28 -2.25
C ILE A 388 9.12 21.12 -2.98
N ALA A 389 9.17 20.38 -4.09
CA ALA A 389 10.38 20.20 -4.88
C ALA A 389 10.98 21.55 -5.33
N LYS A 390 10.13 22.46 -5.82
CA LYS A 390 10.54 23.81 -6.19
C LYS A 390 11.12 24.59 -5.00
N SER A 391 10.49 24.47 -3.83
CA SER A 391 10.90 25.21 -2.62
C SER A 391 12.31 24.83 -2.12
N VAL A 392 12.78 23.62 -2.44
CA VAL A 392 14.13 23.14 -2.08
C VAL A 392 15.12 23.20 -3.25
N GLY A 393 14.76 23.89 -4.34
CA GLY A 393 15.68 24.21 -5.43
C GLY A 393 15.72 23.21 -6.58
N ILE A 394 14.80 22.25 -6.68
CA ILE A 394 14.70 21.40 -7.86
C ILE A 394 14.32 22.28 -9.07
N ARG A 395 15.06 22.14 -10.18
CA ARG A 395 14.98 23.09 -11.30
C ARG A 395 13.69 22.95 -12.11
N GLN A 396 13.21 21.72 -12.27
CA GLN A 396 12.04 21.42 -13.07
C GLN A 396 11.04 20.53 -12.34
N GLN A 397 9.76 20.80 -12.54
CA GLN A 397 8.65 20.02 -11.99
C GLN A 397 7.66 19.71 -13.09
N LEU A 398 7.46 18.43 -13.40
CA LEU A 398 6.50 17.99 -14.41
C LEU A 398 5.29 17.35 -13.72
N VAL A 399 4.21 18.12 -13.59
CA VAL A 399 2.93 17.61 -13.08
C VAL A 399 2.10 17.07 -14.24
N GLY A 400 1.86 15.75 -14.25
CA GLY A 400 1.18 15.01 -15.32
C GLY A 400 -0.21 14.50 -14.98
N GLN A 401 -0.81 13.83 -15.95
CA GLN A 401 -1.97 12.95 -15.79
C GLN A 401 -1.69 11.59 -16.44
N ASN A 402 -2.52 10.59 -16.14
CA ASN A 402 -2.45 9.29 -16.81
C ASN A 402 -2.54 9.48 -18.34
N GLY A 403 -1.61 8.86 -19.06
CA GLY A 403 -1.54 8.94 -20.53
C GLY A 403 -0.58 10.01 -21.07
N ASP A 404 -0.05 10.88 -20.21
CA ASP A 404 1.04 11.78 -20.57
C ASP A 404 2.36 10.99 -20.72
N ILE A 405 3.21 11.41 -21.66
CA ILE A 405 4.59 10.90 -21.78
C ILE A 405 5.55 11.98 -21.30
N PHE A 406 6.41 11.62 -20.35
CA PHE A 406 7.48 12.46 -19.84
C PHE A 406 8.79 12.12 -20.54
N TYR A 407 9.40 13.10 -21.20
CA TYR A 407 10.76 12.99 -21.72
C TYR A 407 11.73 13.37 -20.61
N ILE A 408 12.73 12.53 -20.37
CA ILE A 408 13.71 12.70 -19.29
C ILE A 408 15.09 13.11 -19.84
N SER A 409 15.52 12.50 -20.94
CA SER A 409 16.82 12.74 -21.57
C SER A 409 16.70 12.53 -23.09
N PRO A 410 17.41 13.33 -23.92
CA PRO A 410 18.31 14.43 -23.55
C PRO A 410 17.58 15.73 -23.19
N ALA A 411 16.30 15.86 -23.56
CA ALA A 411 15.49 17.04 -23.27
C ALA A 411 14.35 16.68 -22.34
N ILE A 412 14.21 17.43 -21.25
CA ILE A 412 13.14 17.24 -20.28
C ILE A 412 11.88 17.94 -20.79
N GLY A 413 10.75 17.23 -20.76
CA GLY A 413 9.49 17.78 -21.22
C GLY A 413 8.33 16.82 -21.04
N ILE A 414 7.14 17.27 -21.43
CA ILE A 414 5.92 16.47 -21.34
C ILE A 414 5.12 16.56 -22.64
N ARG A 415 4.75 15.40 -23.19
CA ARG A 415 3.75 15.30 -24.25
C ARG A 415 2.43 14.89 -23.60
N ARG A 416 1.48 15.81 -23.61
CA ARG A 416 0.16 15.60 -23.02
C ARG A 416 -0.69 14.65 -23.85
N HIS A 417 -1.48 13.81 -23.18
CA HIS A 417 -2.44 12.88 -23.78
C HIS A 417 -1.84 12.06 -24.93
N ALA A 418 -0.60 11.63 -24.76
CA ALA A 418 0.14 10.92 -25.79
C ALA A 418 -0.35 9.49 -25.99
N VAL A 419 -0.93 8.91 -24.94
CA VAL A 419 -1.43 7.54 -24.91
C VAL A 419 -2.88 7.53 -24.44
N PRO A 420 -3.79 6.82 -25.14
CA PRO A 420 -5.15 6.59 -24.66
C PRO A 420 -5.12 5.84 -23.33
N VAL A 421 -5.91 6.32 -22.37
CA VAL A 421 -6.08 5.68 -21.07
C VAL A 421 -7.54 5.33 -20.84
N GLY A 422 -7.77 4.39 -19.94
CA GLY A 422 -9.11 3.96 -19.55
C GLY A 422 -9.04 3.08 -18.32
N ARG A 423 -10.20 2.59 -17.89
CA ARG A 423 -10.30 1.63 -16.79
C ARG A 423 -10.95 0.34 -17.24
N LEU A 424 -10.44 -0.75 -16.68
CA LEU A 424 -11.07 -2.06 -16.75
C LEU A 424 -11.69 -2.38 -15.40
N GLY A 425 -12.91 -2.90 -15.41
CA GLY A 425 -13.62 -3.36 -14.22
C GLY A 425 -13.86 -4.86 -14.24
N MET A 426 -13.62 -5.51 -13.10
CA MET A 426 -13.94 -6.91 -12.92
C MET A 426 -15.45 -7.12 -12.75
N GLN A 427 -16.05 -7.87 -13.66
CA GLN A 427 -17.47 -8.24 -13.63
C GLN A 427 -17.71 -9.43 -12.70
N ARG A 428 -18.95 -9.60 -12.23
CA ARG A 428 -19.35 -10.74 -11.37
C ARG A 428 -19.13 -12.11 -12.02
N ASN A 429 -19.10 -12.18 -13.34
CA ASN A 429 -18.81 -13.40 -14.10
C ASN A 429 -17.31 -13.68 -14.30
N GLY A 430 -16.43 -12.92 -13.63
CA GLY A 430 -14.97 -13.09 -13.70
C GLY A 430 -14.32 -12.48 -14.94
N LYS A 431 -15.06 -11.78 -15.81
CA LYS A 431 -14.51 -11.14 -17.01
C LYS A 431 -14.18 -9.67 -16.78
N LEU A 432 -13.12 -9.19 -17.42
CA LEU A 432 -12.80 -7.78 -17.48
C LEU A 432 -13.66 -7.07 -18.54
N LYS A 433 -14.20 -5.91 -18.19
CA LYS A 433 -14.95 -5.02 -19.10
C LYS A 433 -14.34 -3.63 -19.05
N LYS A 434 -14.20 -2.98 -20.21
CA LYS A 434 -13.84 -1.56 -20.28
C LYS A 434 -14.98 -0.70 -19.72
N LEU A 435 -14.64 0.20 -18.81
CA LEU A 435 -15.59 1.09 -18.14
C LEU A 435 -15.73 2.40 -18.91
N TYR A 436 -14.60 2.95 -19.36
CA TYR A 436 -14.50 4.11 -20.25
C TYR A 436 -13.17 4.12 -20.98
#